data_AF-A0A5A7VV71-F1
#
_entry.id   AF-A0A5A7VV71-F1
#
_cell.length_a   1.000
_cell.length_b   1.000
_cell.length_c   1.000
_cell.angle_alpha   90.00
_cell.angle_beta   90.00
_cell.angle_gamma   90.00
#
_symmetry.space_group_name_H-M   'P 1'
#
loop_
_entity.id
_entity.type
_entity.pdbx_description
1 polymer ?
#
loop_
_entity_poly.entity_id
_entity_poly.type
_entity_poly.pdbx_seq_one_letter_code
_entity_poly.pdbx_strand_id
1 'polypeptide(L)'
;MCTPVFTKSSISLTWVNKVTASVVTKASVVLRSNNMSGGSGPDSSINPPGWYDGTCPAHHNRGHLVGNALGGSGTDADNLVTLTSGTNHPFMYEFEEAVKKFVLAHPGVDFQYEVECNYDKASYTALDGYDIPGASGNPFCIFPAPAFLDLSLKKNQTLQSLAAIAAYLPNPPDDLGTMAALTSLRIPNGGYKLYSGTSHFASNCASVNDLKNNSDLKNKAKSYAKSLGHIT
;
A
#
# COMPACT_ATOMS: atom_id res chain seq x y z
N MET A 1 8.55 -14.87 17.37
CA MET A 1 7.80 -13.95 16.49
C MET A 1 8.81 -13.13 15.70
N CYS A 2 8.54 -12.83 14.44
CA CYS A 2 9.36 -11.93 13.65
C CYS A 2 9.21 -10.49 14.17
N THR A 3 10.27 -9.70 14.07
CA THR A 3 10.24 -8.30 14.50
C THR A 3 10.62 -7.43 13.31
N PRO A 4 9.65 -6.75 12.69
CA PRO A 4 9.94 -5.79 11.64
C PRO A 4 10.76 -4.61 12.15
N VAL A 5 11.57 -4.05 11.28
CA VAL A 5 12.30 -2.79 11.47
C VAL A 5 11.75 -1.79 10.46
N PHE A 6 11.36 -0.61 10.96
CA PHE A 6 10.78 0.46 10.16
C PHE A 6 11.78 1.61 10.01
N THR A 7 11.99 2.05 8.78
CA THR A 7 12.74 3.27 8.48
C THR A 7 11.75 4.40 8.25
N LYS A 8 11.95 5.52 8.94
CA LYS A 8 11.17 6.74 8.77
C LYS A 8 12.00 7.86 8.17
N SER A 9 11.35 8.68 7.35
CA SER A 9 11.94 9.88 6.79
C SER A 9 10.98 11.05 6.89
N SER A 10 11.52 12.25 7.06
CA SER A 10 10.75 13.48 6.86
C SER A 10 10.81 13.84 5.37
N ILE A 11 9.66 13.80 4.70
CA ILE A 11 9.55 14.07 3.27
C ILE A 11 8.78 15.38 3.09
N SER A 12 9.27 16.25 2.20
CA SER A 12 8.60 17.49 1.79
C SER A 12 8.25 17.45 0.31
N LEU A 13 6.96 17.60 -0.01
CA LEU A 13 6.46 17.65 -1.37
C LEU A 13 6.06 19.08 -1.74
N THR A 14 6.51 19.61 -2.89
CA THR A 14 6.50 21.06 -3.16
C THR A 14 5.39 21.54 -4.10
N TRP A 15 4.27 20.82 -4.22
CA TRP A 15 3.30 21.05 -5.31
C TRP A 15 2.28 22.15 -4.99
N VAL A 16 1.89 22.31 -3.72
CA VAL A 16 1.12 23.44 -3.18
C VAL A 16 1.40 23.52 -1.67
N ASN A 17 1.61 24.72 -1.10
CA ASN A 17 1.88 24.99 0.32
C ASN A 17 3.04 24.21 1.02
N LYS A 18 3.82 23.41 0.29
CA LYS A 18 4.96 22.62 0.80
C LYS A 18 4.58 21.78 2.04
N VAL A 19 3.86 20.69 1.81
CA VAL A 19 3.51 19.76 2.90
C VAL A 19 4.73 18.92 3.26
N THR A 20 5.03 18.85 4.56
CA THR A 20 6.09 18.02 5.13
C THR A 20 5.47 17.04 6.13
N ALA A 21 5.86 15.77 6.04
CA ALA A 21 5.39 14.74 6.98
C ALA A 21 6.50 13.75 7.32
N SER A 22 6.46 13.23 8.54
CA SER A 22 7.24 12.06 8.95
C SER A 22 6.48 10.80 8.55
N VAL A 23 7.03 10.02 7.63
CA VAL A 23 6.40 8.81 7.08
C VAL A 23 7.36 7.63 7.12
N VAL A 24 6.82 6.41 7.16
CA VAL A 24 7.61 5.19 7.00
C VAL A 24 7.97 5.04 5.53
N THR A 25 9.25 4.88 5.22
CA THR A 25 9.75 4.69 3.86
C THR A 25 10.11 3.24 3.57
N LYS A 26 10.35 2.43 4.62
CA LYS A 26 10.68 1.01 4.47
C LYS A 26 10.29 0.21 5.70
N ALA A 27 9.73 -0.97 5.48
CA ALA A 27 9.66 -2.05 6.47
C ALA A 27 10.58 -3.19 6.04
N SER A 28 11.28 -3.79 6.99
CA SER A 28 12.25 -4.86 6.75
C SER A 28 12.13 -5.91 7.85
N VAL A 29 12.00 -7.18 7.49
CA VAL A 29 11.86 -8.27 8.46
C VAL A 29 12.54 -9.55 7.99
N VAL A 30 13.19 -10.25 8.91
CA VAL A 30 13.71 -11.60 8.66
C VAL A 30 12.61 -12.63 8.93
N LEU A 31 12.18 -13.30 7.87
CA LEU A 31 11.21 -14.39 7.91
C LEU A 31 11.93 -15.75 7.95
N ARG A 32 11.41 -16.62 8.81
CA ARG A 32 11.81 -18.02 8.98
C ARG A 32 10.55 -18.87 9.08
N SER A 33 10.66 -20.15 8.75
CA SER A 33 9.52 -21.08 8.80
C SER A 33 8.85 -21.17 10.18
N ASN A 34 9.53 -20.75 11.26
CA ASN A 34 9.07 -20.85 12.64
C ASN A 34 8.80 -19.51 13.35
N ASN A 35 8.87 -18.35 12.66
CA ASN A 35 8.72 -17.04 13.31
C ASN A 35 7.54 -16.18 12.83
N MET A 36 6.77 -16.64 11.84
CA MET A 36 5.65 -15.90 11.24
C MET A 36 4.32 -15.99 12.03
N SER A 37 4.38 -16.36 13.31
CA SER A 37 3.22 -16.38 14.22
C SER A 37 3.11 -15.06 15.00
N GLY A 38 1.90 -14.77 15.50
CA GLY A 38 1.67 -13.65 16.42
C GLY A 38 1.29 -12.31 15.78
N GLY A 39 1.01 -12.27 14.47
CA GLY A 39 0.47 -11.08 13.82
C GLY A 39 -0.97 -10.77 14.25
N SER A 40 -1.41 -9.54 14.00
CA SER A 40 -2.74 -9.04 14.39
C SER A 40 -3.38 -8.18 13.29
N GLY A 41 -4.71 -8.11 13.29
CA GLY A 41 -5.46 -7.20 12.41
C GLY A 41 -5.18 -5.73 12.76
N PRO A 42 -5.45 -4.79 11.84
CA PRO A 42 -5.14 -3.38 12.05
C PRO A 42 -6.03 -2.81 13.16
N ASP A 43 -5.41 -2.11 14.11
CA ASP A 43 -6.11 -1.40 15.16
C ASP A 43 -6.90 -0.22 14.56
N SER A 44 -8.22 -0.23 14.74
CA SER A 44 -9.11 0.78 14.18
C SER A 44 -8.93 2.17 14.80
N SER A 45 -8.25 2.27 15.94
CA SER A 45 -7.92 3.55 16.59
C SER A 45 -6.69 4.25 15.99
N ILE A 46 -5.84 3.53 15.25
CA ILE A 46 -4.63 4.09 14.64
C ILE A 46 -4.98 4.73 13.30
N ASN A 47 -4.65 6.00 13.11
CA ASN A 47 -4.83 6.68 11.82
C ASN A 47 -3.45 6.94 11.21
N PRO A 48 -3.03 6.18 10.17
CA PRO A 48 -1.75 6.40 9.52
C PRO A 48 -1.66 7.78 8.85
N PRO A 49 -0.44 8.27 8.54
CA PRO A 49 -0.28 9.49 7.77
C PRO A 49 -1.08 9.45 6.46
N GLY A 50 -1.90 10.49 6.22
CA GLY A 50 -2.79 10.58 5.07
C GLY A 50 -4.14 9.91 5.28
N TRP A 51 -4.45 9.43 6.48
CA TRP A 51 -5.76 8.88 6.78
C TRP A 51 -6.86 9.96 6.75
N TYR A 52 -7.93 9.70 5.99
CA TYR A 52 -9.16 10.49 5.98
C TYR A 52 -10.31 9.68 6.56
N ASP A 53 -10.77 8.69 5.81
CA ASP A 53 -11.90 7.85 6.17
C ASP A 53 -11.86 6.51 5.43
N GLY A 54 -12.32 5.44 6.08
CA GLY A 54 -12.54 4.14 5.46
C GLY A 54 -13.84 4.04 4.66
N THR A 55 -14.73 5.03 4.77
CA THR A 55 -15.97 5.09 4.00
C THR A 55 -15.84 5.86 2.69
N CYS A 56 -16.92 5.87 1.91
CA CYS A 56 -17.03 6.67 0.69
C CYS A 56 -16.84 8.16 1.01
N PRO A 57 -16.02 8.92 0.25
CA PRO A 57 -15.42 8.53 -1.03
C PRO A 57 -13.97 8.01 -0.97
N ALA A 58 -13.31 8.10 0.18
CA ALA A 58 -11.88 7.80 0.28
C ALA A 58 -11.57 6.30 0.26
N HIS A 59 -12.41 5.48 0.91
CA HIS A 59 -12.23 4.04 1.01
C HIS A 59 -10.82 3.63 1.51
N HIS A 60 -10.30 4.35 2.50
CA HIS A 60 -8.99 4.04 3.05
C HIS A 60 -9.00 2.76 3.89
N ASN A 61 -7.94 1.98 3.76
CA ASN A 61 -7.59 0.90 4.64
C ASN A 61 -6.29 1.24 5.37
N ARG A 62 -6.20 0.74 6.60
CA ARG A 62 -4.97 0.70 7.39
C ARG A 62 -4.17 -0.49 6.86
N GLY A 63 -3.40 -0.25 5.82
CA GLY A 63 -2.63 -1.28 5.15
C GLY A 63 -1.39 -1.62 5.96
N HIS A 64 -1.20 -2.90 6.26
CA HIS A 64 0.04 -3.38 6.84
C HIS A 64 1.20 -3.16 5.88
N LEU A 65 2.42 -2.96 6.38
CA LEU A 65 3.65 -3.11 5.59
C LEU A 65 4.18 -4.54 5.68
N VAL A 66 4.12 -5.14 6.86
CA VAL A 66 4.30 -6.58 7.06
C VAL A 66 2.97 -7.15 7.50
N GLY A 67 2.35 -7.99 6.66
CA GLY A 67 1.05 -8.57 6.93
C GLY A 67 1.00 -9.45 8.17
N ASN A 68 -0.20 -9.57 8.74
CA ASN A 68 -0.45 -10.40 9.91
C ASN A 68 -0.11 -11.89 9.68
N ALA A 69 -0.27 -12.38 8.45
CA ALA A 69 0.01 -13.76 8.06
C ALA A 69 1.51 -14.08 8.11
N LEU A 70 2.35 -13.05 7.96
CA LEU A 70 3.81 -13.10 8.10
C LEU A 70 4.28 -12.80 9.54
N GLY A 71 3.36 -12.48 10.45
CA GLY A 71 3.66 -12.16 11.85
C GLY A 71 3.72 -10.67 12.18
N GLY A 72 3.37 -9.77 11.25
CA GLY A 72 3.33 -8.34 11.50
C GLY A 72 2.16 -7.90 12.39
N SER A 73 2.41 -6.94 13.29
CA SER A 73 1.39 -6.42 14.20
C SER A 73 0.58 -5.30 13.55
N GLY A 74 -0.74 -5.35 13.68
CA GLY A 74 -1.63 -4.24 13.34
C GLY A 74 -1.84 -3.23 14.46
N THR A 75 -1.22 -3.44 15.62
CA THR A 75 -1.22 -2.45 16.73
C THR A 75 0.04 -1.57 16.73
N ASP A 76 0.98 -1.84 15.82
CA ASP A 76 2.15 -1.00 15.61
C ASP A 76 1.83 0.06 14.55
N ALA A 77 1.83 1.32 14.96
CA ALA A 77 1.52 2.43 14.05
C ALA A 77 2.52 2.55 12.89
N ASP A 78 3.75 2.07 13.06
CA ASP A 78 4.79 2.13 12.03
C ASP A 78 4.63 1.01 11.00
N ASN A 79 3.86 -0.01 11.33
CA ASN A 79 3.49 -1.07 10.39
C ASN A 79 2.26 -0.71 9.55
N LEU A 80 1.63 0.45 9.77
CA LEU A 80 0.40 0.84 9.08
C LEU A 80 0.61 2.06 8.20
N VAL A 81 0.13 1.98 6.95
CA VAL A 81 0.08 3.09 5.99
C VAL A 81 -1.33 3.24 5.43
N THR A 82 -1.66 4.44 4.95
CA THR A 82 -2.95 4.68 4.29
C THR A 82 -2.92 4.17 2.85
N LEU A 83 -3.66 3.09 2.58
CA LEU A 83 -3.88 2.54 1.23
C LEU A 83 -5.37 2.61 0.88
N THR A 84 -5.73 2.58 -0.40
CA THR A 84 -7.12 2.31 -0.78
C THR A 84 -7.47 0.84 -0.52
N SER A 85 -8.76 0.58 -0.32
CA SER A 85 -9.27 -0.77 -0.09
C SER A 85 -8.94 -1.76 -1.23
N GLY A 86 -8.89 -1.28 -2.48
CA GLY A 86 -8.51 -2.07 -3.65
C GLY A 86 -7.02 -2.37 -3.77
N THR A 87 -6.16 -1.62 -3.07
CA THR A 87 -4.70 -1.81 -3.02
C THR A 87 -4.33 -2.81 -1.91
N ASN A 88 -4.99 -2.74 -0.76
CA ASN A 88 -4.73 -3.64 0.39
C ASN A 88 -5.22 -5.07 0.17
N HIS A 89 -6.32 -5.27 -0.56
CA HIS A 89 -6.83 -6.58 -0.93
C HIS A 89 -7.35 -6.51 -2.38
N PRO A 90 -6.91 -7.40 -3.29
CA PRO A 90 -6.29 -8.72 -3.04
C PRO A 90 -4.76 -8.79 -3.15
N PHE A 91 -4.10 -7.82 -3.78
CA PHE A 91 -2.69 -7.94 -4.20
C PHE A 91 -1.70 -8.20 -3.06
N MET A 92 -1.76 -7.38 -2.02
CA MET A 92 -0.83 -7.53 -0.90
C MET A 92 -1.05 -8.85 -0.16
N TYR A 93 -2.31 -9.19 0.10
CA TYR A 93 -2.68 -10.44 0.76
C TYR A 93 -2.19 -11.69 -0.01
N GLU A 94 -2.46 -11.77 -1.31
CA GLU A 94 -2.11 -12.93 -2.13
C GLU A 94 -0.59 -13.10 -2.27
N PHE A 95 0.14 -11.99 -2.43
CA PHE A 95 1.60 -12.03 -2.46
C PHE A 95 2.20 -12.47 -1.12
N GLU A 96 1.70 -11.94 0.00
CA GLU A 96 2.16 -12.35 1.33
C GLU A 96 1.81 -13.81 1.65
N GLU A 97 0.69 -14.32 1.14
CA GLU A 97 0.36 -15.75 1.22
C GLU A 97 1.38 -16.60 0.46
N ALA A 98 1.78 -16.17 -0.75
CA ALA A 98 2.81 -16.84 -1.54
C ALA A 98 4.16 -16.83 -0.83
N VAL A 99 4.58 -15.67 -0.29
CA VAL A 99 5.80 -15.51 0.52
C VAL A 99 5.77 -16.44 1.72
N LYS A 100 4.65 -16.50 2.45
CA LYS A 100 4.50 -17.39 3.61
C LYS A 100 4.75 -18.85 3.23
N LYS A 101 4.08 -19.34 2.17
CA LYS A 101 4.23 -20.72 1.70
C LYS A 101 5.66 -20.99 1.23
N PHE A 102 6.26 -20.05 0.51
CA PHE A 102 7.65 -20.13 0.07
C PHE A 102 8.61 -20.26 1.26
N VAL A 103 8.46 -19.43 2.29
CA VAL A 103 9.31 -19.49 3.50
C VAL A 103 9.10 -20.81 4.26
N LEU A 104 7.86 -21.29 4.39
CA LEU A 104 7.54 -22.56 5.06
C LEU A 104 8.16 -23.77 4.34
N ALA A 105 8.25 -23.74 3.02
CA ALA A 105 8.86 -24.79 2.22
C ALA A 105 10.40 -24.85 2.33
N HIS A 106 11.03 -23.84 2.94
CA HIS A 106 12.48 -23.73 3.10
C HIS A 106 12.89 -23.64 4.58
N PRO A 107 12.71 -24.71 5.37
CA PRO A 107 13.06 -24.70 6.78
C PRO A 107 14.57 -24.44 7.00
N GLY A 108 14.90 -23.66 8.04
CA GLY A 108 16.29 -23.33 8.39
C GLY A 108 16.93 -22.24 7.51
N VAL A 109 16.17 -21.60 6.61
CA VAL A 109 16.63 -20.51 5.76
C VAL A 109 16.08 -19.18 6.27
N ASP A 110 16.95 -18.16 6.27
CA ASP A 110 16.59 -16.78 6.56
C ASP A 110 16.22 -16.06 5.25
N PHE A 111 15.03 -15.47 5.22
CA PHE A 111 14.60 -14.62 4.12
C PHE A 111 14.40 -13.19 4.60
N GLN A 112 14.96 -12.23 3.88
CA GLN A 112 14.73 -10.82 4.14
C GLN A 112 13.55 -10.36 3.29
N TYR A 113 12.42 -10.11 3.93
CA TYR A 113 11.24 -9.49 3.32
C TYR A 113 11.32 -7.98 3.50
N GLU A 114 11.03 -7.23 2.44
CA GLU A 114 11.10 -5.77 2.45
C GLU A 114 9.89 -5.18 1.74
N VAL A 115 9.36 -4.10 2.31
CA VAL A 115 8.31 -3.27 1.71
C VAL A 115 8.79 -1.84 1.70
N GLU A 116 8.90 -1.24 0.52
CA GLU A 116 9.33 0.13 0.33
C GLU A 116 8.12 1.00 -0.01
N CYS A 117 7.95 2.09 0.73
CA CYS A 117 6.86 3.05 0.54
C CYS A 117 7.39 4.21 -0.31
N ASN A 118 6.81 4.41 -1.49
CA ASN A 118 7.25 5.46 -2.40
C ASN A 118 6.37 6.71 -2.29
N TYR A 119 7.02 7.87 -2.20
CA TYR A 119 6.38 9.18 -2.08
C TYR A 119 6.90 10.16 -3.14
N ASP A 120 7.41 9.64 -4.26
CA ASP A 120 7.97 10.45 -5.33
C ASP A 120 6.90 11.32 -5.98
N LYS A 121 7.24 12.61 -6.20
CA LYS A 121 6.38 13.58 -6.88
C LYS A 121 5.67 13.00 -8.09
N ALA A 122 6.46 12.38 -8.96
CA ALA A 122 6.04 11.99 -10.31
C ALA A 122 4.92 10.95 -10.28
N SER A 123 4.72 10.31 -9.14
CA SER A 123 3.72 9.27 -8.91
C SER A 123 2.42 9.81 -8.33
N TYR A 124 2.42 11.09 -7.95
CA TYR A 124 1.20 11.86 -7.70
C TYR A 124 0.85 12.63 -8.98
N THR A 125 -0.23 12.24 -9.62
CA THR A 125 -0.69 12.87 -10.86
C THR A 125 -1.93 13.72 -10.58
N ALA A 126 -2.11 14.78 -11.35
CA ALA A 126 -3.31 15.59 -11.29
C ALA A 126 -4.43 14.94 -12.10
N LEU A 127 -5.65 14.94 -11.56
CA LEU A 127 -6.86 14.60 -12.29
C LEU A 127 -7.51 15.89 -12.81
N ASP A 128 -8.10 15.85 -14.00
CA ASP A 128 -8.74 17.03 -14.59
C ASP A 128 -9.82 17.61 -13.65
N GLY A 129 -9.68 18.89 -13.31
CA GLY A 129 -10.51 19.60 -12.34
C GLY A 129 -10.06 19.52 -10.88
N TYR A 130 -8.85 18.99 -10.60
CA TYR A 130 -8.24 18.91 -9.26
C TYR A 130 -6.87 19.58 -9.21
N ASP A 131 -6.73 20.60 -8.36
CA ASP A 131 -5.50 21.39 -8.23
C ASP A 131 -4.40 20.68 -7.43
N ILE A 132 -4.69 19.51 -6.85
CA ILE A 132 -3.80 18.81 -5.93
C ILE A 132 -3.59 17.38 -6.45
N PRO A 133 -2.34 17.01 -6.76
CA PRO A 133 -2.04 15.70 -7.33
C PRO A 133 -2.16 14.61 -6.26
N GLY A 134 -2.77 13.49 -6.66
CA GLY A 134 -2.97 12.32 -5.82
C GLY A 134 -2.34 11.07 -6.42
N ALA A 135 -2.13 10.04 -5.60
CA ALA A 135 -1.60 8.76 -6.04
C ALA A 135 -2.47 8.21 -7.17
N SER A 136 -1.86 7.90 -8.32
CA SER A 136 -2.58 7.46 -9.53
C SER A 136 -3.74 8.39 -9.95
N GLY A 137 -3.67 9.68 -9.60
CA GLY A 137 -4.71 10.68 -9.90
C GLY A 137 -5.85 10.76 -8.87
N ASN A 138 -5.82 9.94 -7.81
CA ASN A 138 -6.90 9.91 -6.82
C ASN A 138 -6.72 11.02 -5.76
N PRO A 139 -7.63 12.02 -5.70
CA PRO A 139 -7.47 13.15 -4.79
C PRO A 139 -7.75 12.83 -3.32
N PHE A 140 -8.21 11.61 -3.00
CA PHE A 140 -8.29 11.12 -1.62
C PHE A 140 -7.02 10.40 -1.17
N CYS A 141 -6.12 10.05 -2.11
CA CYS A 141 -4.83 9.42 -1.81
C CYS A 141 -3.67 10.39 -2.08
N ILE A 142 -3.73 11.55 -1.43
CA ILE A 142 -2.65 12.54 -1.48
C ILE A 142 -1.61 12.25 -0.39
N PHE A 143 -0.39 12.78 -0.56
CA PHE A 143 0.63 12.75 0.48
C PHE A 143 0.06 13.28 1.82
N PRO A 144 0.29 12.66 2.98
CA PRO A 144 1.32 11.65 3.26
C PRO A 144 0.90 10.18 3.15
N ALA A 145 -0.09 9.84 2.34
CA ALA A 145 -0.28 8.46 1.87
C ALA A 145 0.76 8.11 0.78
N PRO A 146 1.37 6.90 0.78
CA PRO A 146 2.32 6.50 -0.26
C PRO A 146 1.64 6.41 -1.62
N ALA A 147 2.37 6.72 -2.70
CA ALA A 147 1.88 6.59 -4.06
C ALA A 147 1.80 5.13 -4.52
N PHE A 148 2.72 4.29 -4.06
CA PHE A 148 2.73 2.84 -4.25
C PHE A 148 3.66 2.17 -3.24
N LEU A 149 3.56 0.86 -3.15
CA LEU A 149 4.46 0.00 -2.40
C LEU A 149 5.25 -0.89 -3.35
N ASP A 150 6.51 -1.14 -3.03
CA ASP A 150 7.35 -2.14 -3.71
C ASP A 150 7.73 -3.24 -2.70
N LEU A 151 7.29 -4.48 -2.97
CA LEU A 151 7.45 -5.62 -2.07
C LEU A 151 8.44 -6.62 -2.65
N SER A 152 9.41 -7.07 -1.85
CA SER A 152 10.44 -8.01 -2.30
C SER A 152 10.84 -9.03 -1.23
N LEU A 153 11.41 -10.14 -1.68
CA LEU A 153 11.96 -11.20 -0.83
C LEU A 153 13.39 -11.51 -1.27
N LYS A 154 14.33 -11.56 -0.33
CA LYS A 154 15.73 -11.90 -0.59
C LYS A 154 16.12 -13.14 0.21
N LYS A 155 16.93 -14.00 -0.41
CA LYS A 155 17.64 -15.10 0.24
C LYS A 155 19.13 -14.83 0.11
N ASN A 156 19.86 -14.74 1.22
CA ASN A 156 21.30 -14.41 1.22
C ASN A 156 21.63 -13.15 0.38
N GLN A 157 20.86 -12.08 0.55
CA GLN A 157 20.94 -10.83 -0.24
C GLN A 157 20.57 -10.95 -1.73
N THR A 158 20.29 -12.15 -2.24
CA THR A 158 19.82 -12.36 -3.61
C THR A 158 18.30 -12.28 -3.67
N LEU A 159 17.78 -11.36 -4.48
CA LEU A 159 16.35 -11.23 -4.73
C LEU A 159 15.77 -12.53 -5.32
N GLN A 160 14.62 -12.94 -4.80
CA GLN A 160 13.83 -14.02 -5.37
C GLN A 160 12.93 -13.46 -6.48
N SER A 161 12.78 -14.20 -7.57
CA SER A 161 11.86 -13.80 -8.63
C SER A 161 10.41 -13.96 -8.18
N LEU A 162 9.53 -13.11 -8.70
CA LEU A 162 8.09 -13.24 -8.46
C LEU A 162 7.55 -14.58 -8.94
N ALA A 163 8.08 -15.15 -10.04
CA ALA A 163 7.71 -16.51 -10.47
C ALA A 163 8.05 -17.58 -9.43
N ALA A 164 9.24 -17.52 -8.82
CA ALA A 164 9.65 -18.50 -7.82
C ALA A 164 8.74 -18.46 -6.59
N ILE A 165 8.29 -17.26 -6.19
CA ILE A 165 7.35 -17.06 -5.09
C ILE A 165 5.94 -17.51 -5.49
N ALA A 166 5.46 -17.08 -6.65
CA ALA A 166 4.11 -17.35 -7.16
C ALA A 166 3.82 -18.83 -7.41
N ALA A 167 4.85 -19.64 -7.69
CA ALA A 167 4.73 -21.10 -7.85
C ALA A 167 4.13 -21.83 -6.62
N TYR A 168 4.08 -21.15 -5.47
CA TYR A 168 3.47 -21.68 -4.24
C TYR A 168 1.98 -21.32 -4.07
N LEU A 169 1.39 -20.59 -5.03
CA LEU A 169 -0.05 -20.39 -5.11
C LEU A 169 -0.67 -21.44 -6.03
N PRO A 170 -1.81 -22.05 -5.67
CA PRO A 170 -2.49 -23.02 -6.53
C PRO A 170 -3.03 -22.38 -7.82
N ASN A 171 -3.42 -21.11 -7.76
CA ASN A 171 -3.86 -20.29 -8.88
C ASN A 171 -3.28 -18.88 -8.69
N PRO A 172 -2.02 -18.62 -9.05
CA PRO A 172 -1.46 -17.27 -8.92
C PRO A 172 -2.23 -16.32 -9.84
N PRO A 173 -2.50 -15.07 -9.41
CA PRO A 173 -3.04 -14.04 -10.30
C PRO A 173 -2.20 -13.91 -11.57
N ASP A 174 -2.85 -13.68 -12.71
CA ASP A 174 -2.16 -13.52 -14.00
C ASP A 174 -1.08 -12.42 -13.91
N ASP A 175 -1.32 -11.36 -13.15
CA ASP A 175 -0.33 -10.30 -12.92
C ASP A 175 0.92 -10.84 -12.20
N LEU A 176 0.77 -11.71 -11.19
CA LEU A 176 1.90 -12.34 -10.50
C LEU A 176 2.61 -13.39 -11.38
N GLY A 177 1.88 -14.09 -12.25
CA GLY A 177 2.41 -15.11 -13.16
C GLY A 177 3.08 -14.56 -14.43
N THR A 178 2.57 -13.46 -14.99
CA THR A 178 3.11 -12.79 -16.19
C THR A 178 4.35 -11.94 -15.89
N MET A 179 4.54 -11.54 -14.62
CA MET A 179 5.72 -10.79 -14.14
C MET A 179 6.92 -11.69 -13.78
N ALA A 180 7.06 -12.86 -14.42
CA ALA A 180 7.94 -13.94 -13.99
C ALA A 180 9.42 -13.57 -13.75
N ALA A 181 9.95 -12.57 -14.46
CA ALA A 181 11.34 -12.12 -14.34
C ALA A 181 11.55 -10.98 -13.32
N LEU A 182 10.47 -10.36 -12.83
CA LEU A 182 10.58 -9.29 -11.83
C LEU A 182 10.95 -9.88 -10.47
N THR A 183 11.51 -9.03 -9.62
CA THR A 183 11.99 -9.35 -8.27
C THR A 183 11.33 -8.51 -7.18
N SER A 184 10.49 -7.56 -7.61
CA SER A 184 9.70 -6.69 -6.74
C SER A 184 8.29 -6.58 -7.31
N LEU A 185 7.29 -6.77 -6.46
CA LEU A 185 5.90 -6.52 -6.78
C LEU A 185 5.56 -5.08 -6.46
N ARG A 186 5.20 -4.29 -7.48
CA ARG A 186 4.68 -2.94 -7.29
C ARG A 186 3.17 -2.97 -7.09
N ILE A 187 2.69 -2.39 -6.00
CA ILE A 187 1.27 -2.23 -5.70
C ILE A 187 0.93 -0.74 -5.72
N PRO A 188 0.25 -0.22 -6.77
CA PRO A 188 -0.12 1.18 -6.84
C PRO A 188 -1.18 1.53 -5.79
N ASN A 189 -1.05 2.70 -5.16
CA ASN A 189 -2.09 3.29 -4.34
C ASN A 189 -2.93 4.27 -5.17
N GLY A 190 -4.14 4.57 -4.68
CA GLY A 190 -5.09 5.46 -5.35
C GLY A 190 -5.86 4.81 -6.49
N GLY A 191 -5.43 3.64 -6.98
CA GLY A 191 -6.24 2.78 -7.82
C GLY A 191 -7.32 2.03 -7.02
N TYR A 192 -8.35 1.56 -7.71
CA TYR A 192 -9.39 0.70 -7.15
C TYR A 192 -9.42 -0.59 -7.96
N LYS A 193 -8.99 -1.70 -7.34
CA LYS A 193 -8.99 -3.14 -7.77
C LYS A 193 -8.74 -3.37 -9.27
N LEU A 194 -7.59 -3.97 -9.59
CA LEU A 194 -7.16 -4.29 -10.98
C LEU A 194 -7.88 -5.50 -11.61
N TYR A 195 -8.85 -6.13 -10.95
CA TYR A 195 -9.64 -7.21 -11.57
C TYR A 195 -10.64 -6.65 -12.58
N SER A 196 -10.13 -6.41 -13.80
CA SER A 196 -10.87 -6.32 -15.07
C SER A 196 -12.25 -5.65 -15.02
N GLY A 197 -12.30 -4.42 -14.50
CA GLY A 197 -13.46 -3.55 -14.58
C GLY A 197 -13.00 -2.11 -14.83
N THR A 198 -13.62 -1.44 -15.80
CA THR A 198 -13.30 -0.04 -16.14
C THR A 198 -13.83 0.98 -15.12
N SER A 199 -14.50 0.54 -14.05
CA SER A 199 -15.05 1.41 -13.00
C SER A 199 -15.31 0.61 -11.72
N HIS A 200 -14.79 1.09 -10.59
CA HIS A 200 -15.07 0.51 -9.28
C HIS A 200 -16.17 1.27 -8.55
N PHE A 201 -17.26 0.57 -8.26
CA PHE A 201 -18.24 0.92 -7.25
C PHE A 201 -17.96 0.05 -6.02
N ALA A 202 -17.50 0.64 -4.92
CA ALA A 202 -17.58 -0.01 -3.61
C ALA A 202 -18.77 0.62 -2.88
N SER A 203 -19.73 -0.19 -2.42
CA SER A 203 -20.88 0.27 -1.64
C SER A 203 -21.67 1.43 -2.27
N ASN A 204 -21.97 1.36 -3.58
CA ASN A 204 -22.66 2.41 -4.35
C ASN A 204 -21.95 3.78 -4.42
N CYS A 205 -20.65 3.85 -4.10
CA CYS A 205 -19.86 5.07 -4.23
C CYS A 205 -19.28 5.19 -5.64
N ALA A 206 -19.40 6.38 -6.25
CA ALA A 206 -18.87 6.65 -7.58
C ALA A 206 -17.34 6.56 -7.60
N SER A 207 -16.79 5.89 -8.61
CA SER A 207 -15.34 5.89 -8.86
C SER A 207 -14.81 7.33 -8.98
N VAL A 208 -13.50 7.51 -8.71
CA VAL A 208 -12.79 8.77 -8.93
C VAL A 208 -12.97 9.35 -10.35
N ASN A 209 -13.48 8.58 -11.32
CA ASN A 209 -13.73 9.06 -12.67
C ASN A 209 -14.98 9.97 -12.79
N ASP A 210 -15.94 9.90 -11.86
CA ASP A 210 -17.14 10.77 -11.84
C ASP A 210 -16.91 12.10 -11.09
N LEU A 211 -15.74 12.23 -10.48
CA LEU A 211 -15.30 13.40 -9.72
C LEU A 211 -15.26 14.69 -10.53
N LYS A 212 -15.07 14.61 -11.85
CA LYS A 212 -15.04 15.80 -12.72
C LYS A 212 -16.39 16.51 -12.77
N ASN A 213 -17.49 15.79 -12.61
CA ASN A 213 -18.85 16.34 -12.76
C ASN A 213 -19.61 16.45 -11.43
N ASN A 214 -19.02 15.99 -10.33
CA ASN A 214 -19.65 16.01 -9.00
C ASN A 214 -19.04 17.07 -8.07
N SER A 215 -19.78 18.17 -7.83
CA SER A 215 -19.32 19.28 -7.00
C SER A 215 -19.19 18.93 -5.51
N ASP A 216 -20.02 18.03 -4.97
CA ASP A 216 -19.92 17.57 -3.58
C ASP A 216 -18.60 16.83 -3.35
N LEU A 217 -18.27 15.90 -4.25
CA LEU A 217 -17.02 15.15 -4.14
C LEU A 217 -15.78 16.04 -4.33
N LYS A 218 -15.84 17.04 -5.22
CA LYS A 218 -14.80 18.07 -5.34
C LYS A 218 -14.60 18.82 -4.03
N ASN A 219 -15.69 19.22 -3.37
CA ASN A 219 -15.62 19.96 -2.11
C ASN A 219 -15.08 19.10 -0.96
N LYS A 220 -15.42 17.81 -0.92
CA LYS A 220 -14.85 16.85 0.04
C LYS A 220 -13.35 16.68 -0.17
N ALA A 221 -12.90 16.46 -1.41
CA ALA A 221 -11.48 16.35 -1.74
C ALA A 221 -10.70 17.62 -1.37
N LYS A 222 -11.24 18.81 -1.66
CA LYS A 222 -10.64 20.09 -1.24
C LYS A 222 -10.56 20.22 0.28
N SER A 223 -11.64 19.90 0.99
CA SER A 223 -11.68 19.98 2.46
C SER A 223 -10.65 19.05 3.10
N TYR A 224 -10.52 17.83 2.57
CA TYR A 224 -9.50 16.88 2.97
C TYR A 224 -8.07 17.39 2.69
N ALA A 225 -7.84 17.91 1.49
CA ALA A 225 -6.52 18.42 1.16
C ALA A 225 -6.13 19.65 1.98
N LYS A 226 -7.13 20.49 2.33
CA LYS A 226 -6.97 21.58 3.31
C LYS A 226 -6.62 21.06 4.69
N SER A 227 -7.27 19.99 5.16
CA SER A 227 -6.95 19.39 6.48
C SER A 227 -5.54 18.79 6.54
N LEU A 228 -4.96 18.45 5.39
CA LEU A 228 -3.57 18.02 5.24
C LEU A 228 -2.61 19.16 4.89
N GLY A 229 -3.08 20.40 4.78
CA GLY A 229 -2.26 21.58 4.54
C GLY A 229 -1.83 21.80 3.08
N HIS A 230 -2.36 21.02 2.13
CA HIS A 230 -2.03 21.19 0.71
C HIS A 230 -2.63 22.48 0.13
N ILE A 231 -3.72 22.99 0.69
CA ILE A 231 -4.35 24.25 0.28
C ILE A 231 -4.79 25.07 1.50
N THR A 232 -4.92 26.39 1.33
CA THR A 232 -5.29 27.35 2.40
C THR A 232 -6.79 27.46 2.61
#